data_AF-A0A8T5PFT1-F1
#
_entry.id   AF-A0A8T5PFT1-F1
#
_cell.length_a   1.000
_cell.length_b   1.000
_cell.length_c   1.000
_cell.angle_alpha   90.00
_cell.angle_beta   90.00
_cell.angle_gamma   90.00
#
_symmetry.space_group_name_H-M   'P 1'
#
loop_
_entity.id
_entity.type
_entity.pdbx_description
1 polymer ?
#
loop_
_entity_poly.entity_id
_entity_poly.type
_entity_poly.pdbx_seq_one_letter_code
_entity_poly.pdbx_strand_id
1 'polypeptide(L)'
;MKYEEGIKEEDAITRIEDAIKKGDYRRALLNLSFLKDSIIEQLYYEKILDLELKVYSLALESTIRDVEECVLAKMGYSAVSLLDNADMYLNKLKELGNRDVKIYSSKIDELRSRAYMMCAEHELKTVYEVLKRGDYSAARAVFSRIENYINRIPRLTSSKIPPEIKEFKKKVRSEIERIKNDIKKKR
;
A
#
# COMPACT_ATOMS: atom_id res chain seq x y z
N MET A 1 30.80 -7.58 36.77
CA MET A 1 29.99 -7.14 35.60
C MET A 1 29.10 -8.31 35.24
N LYS A 2 27.79 -8.23 35.51
CA LYS A 2 26.84 -9.30 35.18
C LYS A 2 26.52 -9.16 33.69
N TYR A 3 26.80 -10.18 32.90
CA TYR A 3 26.23 -10.31 31.57
C TYR A 3 24.71 -10.44 31.77
N GLU A 4 23.96 -9.45 31.32
CA GLU A 4 22.51 -9.57 31.20
C GLU A 4 22.22 -10.78 30.32
N GLU A 5 21.30 -11.64 30.79
CA GLU A 5 20.92 -12.89 30.13
C GLU A 5 20.46 -12.59 28.70
N GLY A 6 21.36 -12.78 27.73
CA GLY A 6 21.02 -12.76 26.32
C GLY A 6 19.88 -13.75 26.09
N ILE A 7 18.85 -13.30 25.37
CA ILE A 7 17.82 -14.22 24.86
C ILE A 7 18.58 -15.31 24.11
N LYS A 8 18.52 -16.56 24.59
CA LYS A 8 19.14 -17.68 23.89
C LYS A 8 18.56 -17.72 22.48
N GLU A 9 19.39 -17.83 21.45
CA GLU A 9 18.96 -17.72 20.06
C GLU A 9 17.80 -18.69 19.73
N GLU A 10 17.81 -19.87 20.35
CA GLU A 10 16.75 -20.88 20.27
C GLU A 10 15.39 -20.35 20.80
N ASP A 11 15.40 -19.62 21.93
CA ASP A 11 14.19 -19.02 22.50
C ASP A 11 13.62 -17.92 21.58
N ALA A 12 14.49 -17.16 20.91
CA ALA A 12 14.07 -16.15 19.94
C ALA A 12 13.45 -16.77 18.68
N ILE A 13 14.07 -17.82 18.12
CA ILE A 13 13.53 -18.56 16.97
C ILE A 13 12.15 -19.13 17.31
N THR A 14 11.98 -19.80 18.46
CA THR A 14 10.69 -20.34 18.88
C THR A 14 9.62 -19.24 19.01
N ARG A 15 9.97 -18.08 19.57
CA ARG A 15 9.03 -16.94 19.67
C ARG A 15 8.59 -16.41 18.31
N ILE A 16 9.49 -16.36 17.33
CA ILE A 16 9.16 -15.96 15.94
C ILE A 16 8.20 -16.98 15.33
N GLU A 17 8.52 -18.27 15.41
CA GLU A 17 7.70 -19.35 14.85
C GLU A 17 6.30 -19.38 15.46
N ASP A 18 6.18 -19.18 16.78
CA ASP A 18 4.91 -19.10 17.46
C ASP A 18 4.08 -17.87 17.06
N ALA A 19 4.73 -16.73 16.86
CA ALA A 19 4.07 -15.53 16.37
C ALA A 19 3.56 -15.73 14.92
N ILE A 20 4.35 -16.36 14.05
CA ILE A 20 3.95 -16.73 12.68
C ILE A 20 2.71 -17.64 12.72
N LYS A 21 2.74 -18.71 13.52
CA LYS A 21 1.60 -19.65 13.66
C LYS A 21 0.31 -18.95 14.12
N LYS A 22 0.45 -17.93 14.97
CA LYS A 22 -0.67 -17.13 15.47
C LYS A 22 -1.12 -16.01 14.52
N GLY A 23 -0.42 -15.82 13.40
CA GLY A 23 -0.69 -14.71 12.47
C GLY A 23 -0.26 -13.33 13.01
N ASP A 24 0.48 -13.28 14.12
CA ASP A 24 0.92 -12.04 14.77
C ASP A 24 2.22 -11.53 14.14
N TYR A 25 2.10 -10.94 12.94
CA TYR A 25 3.25 -10.47 12.18
C TYR A 25 4.05 -9.39 12.91
N ARG A 26 3.41 -8.56 13.75
CA ARG A 26 4.08 -7.48 14.50
C ARG A 26 5.02 -8.06 15.55
N ARG A 27 4.53 -9.04 16.32
CA ARG A 27 5.37 -9.77 17.27
C ARG A 27 6.45 -10.57 16.55
N ALA A 28 6.15 -11.16 15.40
CA ALA A 28 7.14 -11.88 14.61
C ALA A 28 8.27 -10.96 14.11
N LEU A 29 7.94 -9.78 13.56
CA LEU A 29 8.92 -8.76 13.14
C LEU A 29 9.80 -8.28 14.30
N LEU A 30 9.19 -8.03 15.47
CA LEU A 30 9.92 -7.59 16.65
C LEU A 30 10.93 -8.65 17.13
N ASN A 31 10.52 -9.92 17.20
CA ASN A 31 11.46 -10.97 17.62
C ASN A 31 12.53 -11.23 16.53
N LEU A 32 12.20 -11.05 15.25
CA LEU A 32 13.16 -11.15 14.16
C LEU A 32 14.22 -10.05 14.21
N SER A 33 13.87 -8.80 14.56
CA SER A 33 14.87 -7.74 14.72
C SER A 33 15.83 -8.04 15.86
N PHE A 34 15.32 -8.50 17.02
CA PHE A 34 16.18 -8.88 18.14
C PHE A 34 17.12 -10.03 17.80
N LEU A 35 16.63 -11.03 17.06
CA LEU A 35 17.45 -12.17 16.62
C LEU A 35 18.61 -11.74 15.71
N LYS A 36 18.39 -10.74 14.85
CA LYS A 36 19.42 -10.21 13.96
C LYS A 36 20.51 -9.43 14.69
N ASP A 37 20.14 -8.70 15.73
CA ASP A 37 21.09 -7.93 16.54
C ASP A 37 21.98 -8.83 17.42
N SER A 38 21.55 -10.07 17.69
CA SER A 38 22.23 -10.98 18.63
C SER A 38 23.17 -12.01 17.99
N ILE A 39 23.14 -12.23 16.67
CA ILE A 39 23.77 -13.39 16.03
C ILE A 39 25.10 -13.07 15.32
N ILE A 40 26.07 -13.98 15.45
CA ILE A 40 27.20 -14.14 14.52
C ILE A 40 26.66 -14.80 13.23
N GLU A 41 26.44 -14.00 12.18
CA GLU A 41 25.67 -14.32 10.95
C GLU A 41 25.93 -15.69 10.29
N GLN A 42 27.07 -16.33 10.50
CA GLN A 42 27.48 -17.51 9.72
C GLN A 42 26.84 -18.84 10.14
N LEU A 43 26.44 -19.03 11.40
CA LEU A 43 25.95 -20.35 11.87
C LEU A 43 24.46 -20.59 11.62
N TYR A 44 23.66 -19.53 11.52
CA TYR A 44 22.20 -19.62 11.42
C TYR A 44 21.62 -18.95 10.17
N TYR A 45 22.46 -18.57 9.21
CA TYR A 45 22.08 -17.78 8.04
C TYR A 45 20.84 -18.31 7.31
N GLU A 46 20.83 -19.60 6.95
CA GLU A 46 19.71 -20.20 6.21
C GLU A 46 18.40 -20.20 7.03
N LYS A 47 18.50 -20.46 8.33
CA LYS A 47 17.33 -20.45 9.22
C LYS A 47 16.77 -19.04 9.39
N ILE A 48 17.63 -18.04 9.51
CA ILE A 48 17.22 -16.63 9.58
C ILE A 48 16.55 -16.23 8.27
N LEU A 49 17.13 -16.58 7.13
CA LEU A 49 16.56 -16.29 5.81
C LEU A 49 15.14 -16.86 5.64
N ASP A 50 14.93 -18.12 6.04
CA ASP A 50 13.60 -18.75 6.04
C ASP A 50 12.60 -18.03 6.95
N LEU A 51 13.04 -17.62 8.15
CA LEU A 51 12.20 -16.82 9.06
C LEU A 51 11.87 -15.45 8.47
N GLU A 52 12.84 -14.75 7.87
CA GLU A 52 12.59 -13.46 7.22
C GLU A 52 11.52 -13.60 6.13
N LEU A 53 11.67 -14.59 5.25
CA LEU A 53 10.70 -14.85 4.18
C LEU A 53 9.30 -15.05 4.74
N LYS A 54 9.14 -15.87 5.79
CA LYS A 54 7.83 -16.12 6.42
C LYS A 54 7.24 -14.89 7.09
N VAL A 55 8.05 -14.15 7.85
CA VAL A 55 7.59 -12.97 8.59
C VAL A 55 7.16 -11.86 7.62
N TYR A 56 7.97 -11.58 6.59
CA TYR A 56 7.64 -10.53 5.62
C TYR A 56 6.47 -10.93 4.72
N SER A 57 6.32 -12.20 4.35
CA SER A 57 5.12 -12.67 3.64
C SER A 57 3.87 -12.49 4.49
N LEU A 58 3.91 -12.88 5.76
CA LEU A 58 2.77 -12.72 6.67
C LEU A 58 2.41 -11.23 6.88
N ALA A 59 3.41 -10.36 7.05
CA ALA A 59 3.21 -8.92 7.18
C ALA A 59 2.59 -8.31 5.92
N LEU A 60 3.07 -8.71 4.74
CA LEU A 60 2.54 -8.26 3.45
C LEU A 60 1.09 -8.72 3.26
N GLU A 61 0.79 -10.00 3.52
CA GLU A 61 -0.56 -10.55 3.41
C GLU A 61 -1.55 -9.85 4.35
N SER A 62 -1.14 -9.60 5.61
CA SER A 62 -1.97 -8.84 6.54
C SER A 62 -2.22 -7.42 6.02
N THR A 63 -1.19 -6.75 5.50
CA THR A 63 -1.33 -5.40 4.97
C THR A 63 -2.23 -5.35 3.73
N ILE A 64 -2.13 -6.35 2.85
CA ILE A 64 -3.02 -6.49 1.69
C ILE A 64 -4.48 -6.62 2.14
N ARG A 65 -4.78 -7.42 3.17
CA ARG A 65 -6.13 -7.52 3.74
C ARG A 65 -6.62 -6.19 4.29
N ASP A 66 -5.79 -5.47 5.04
CA ASP A 66 -6.16 -4.15 5.59
C ASP A 66 -6.46 -3.14 4.46
N VAL A 67 -5.70 -3.18 3.35
CA VAL A 67 -5.97 -2.37 2.15
C VAL A 67 -7.30 -2.78 1.50
N GLU A 68 -7.57 -4.08 1.37
CA GLU A 68 -8.84 -4.59 0.84
C GLU A 68 -10.04 -4.11 1.66
N GLU A 69 -9.95 -4.17 2.99
CA GLU A 69 -10.97 -3.66 3.90
C GLU A 69 -11.19 -2.15 3.70
N CYS A 70 -10.11 -1.37 3.59
CA CYS A 70 -10.22 0.07 3.30
C CYS A 70 -10.90 0.32 1.95
N VAL A 71 -10.57 -0.45 0.90
CA VAL A 71 -11.20 -0.35 -0.41
C VAL A 71 -12.70 -0.71 -0.32
N LEU A 72 -13.07 -1.78 0.37
CA LEU A 72 -14.47 -2.16 0.59
C LEU A 72 -15.25 -1.09 1.36
N ALA A 73 -14.62 -0.49 2.37
CA ALA A 73 -15.17 0.63 3.14
C ALA A 73 -15.13 1.99 2.40
N LYS A 74 -14.62 2.02 1.15
CA LYS A 74 -14.45 3.24 0.34
C LYS A 74 -13.55 4.30 0.98
N MET A 75 -12.60 3.88 1.81
CA MET A 75 -11.63 4.72 2.51
C MET A 75 -10.36 4.87 1.66
N GLY A 76 -10.47 5.57 0.53
CA GLY A 76 -9.38 5.69 -0.47
C GLY A 76 -8.06 6.19 0.11
N TYR A 77 -8.08 7.27 0.92
CA TYR A 77 -6.86 7.83 1.50
C TYR A 77 -6.17 6.86 2.48
N SER A 78 -6.94 6.14 3.29
CA SER A 78 -6.42 5.12 4.20
C SER A 78 -5.81 3.95 3.42
N ALA A 79 -6.47 3.51 2.35
CA ALA A 79 -5.95 2.47 1.46
C ALA A 79 -4.61 2.90 0.82
N VAL A 80 -4.51 4.15 0.34
CA VAL A 80 -3.25 4.71 -0.20
C VAL A 80 -2.13 4.67 0.84
N SER A 81 -2.41 5.07 2.09
CA SER A 81 -1.40 5.06 3.15
C SER A 81 -0.89 3.66 3.49
N LEU A 82 -1.75 2.64 3.45
CA LEU A 82 -1.36 1.26 3.73
C LEU A 82 -0.56 0.61 2.59
N LEU A 83 -0.77 1.07 1.35
CA LEU A 83 -0.03 0.56 0.19
C LEU A 83 1.47 0.87 0.26
N ASP A 84 1.88 1.96 0.92
CA ASP A 84 3.30 2.26 1.15
C ASP A 84 3.97 1.20 2.04
N ASN A 85 3.27 0.70 3.06
CA ASN A 85 3.74 -0.41 3.89
C ASN A 85 3.79 -1.72 3.10
N ALA A 86 2.81 -1.96 2.22
CA ALA A 86 2.81 -3.14 1.35
C ALA A 86 4.00 -3.12 0.39
N ASP A 87 4.36 -1.97 -0.18
CA ASP A 87 5.55 -1.82 -1.02
C ASP A 87 6.84 -2.10 -0.24
N MET A 88 6.94 -1.61 1.00
CA MET A 88 8.09 -1.88 1.86
C MET A 88 8.30 -3.39 2.06
N TYR A 89 7.25 -4.12 2.45
CA TYR A 89 7.35 -5.57 2.65
C TYR A 89 7.59 -6.33 1.35
N LEU A 90 6.96 -5.91 0.24
CA LEU A 90 7.19 -6.51 -1.08
C LEU A 90 8.64 -6.33 -1.54
N ASN A 91 9.20 -5.13 -1.37
CA ASN A 91 10.60 -4.86 -1.71
C ASN A 91 11.54 -5.73 -0.87
N LYS A 92 11.22 -5.91 0.42
CA LYS A 92 12.02 -6.80 1.26
C LYS A 92 11.97 -8.25 0.80
N LEU A 93 10.78 -8.77 0.46
CA LEU A 93 10.64 -10.11 -0.12
C LEU A 93 11.41 -10.27 -1.44
N LYS A 94 11.47 -9.21 -2.25
CA LYS A 94 12.26 -9.19 -3.49
C LYS A 94 13.76 -9.29 -3.22
N GLU A 95 14.28 -8.55 -2.25
CA GLU A 95 15.68 -8.64 -1.82
C GLU A 95 16.04 -10.05 -1.33
N LEU A 96 15.12 -10.69 -0.62
CA LEU A 96 15.28 -12.05 -0.08
C LEU A 96 15.08 -13.16 -1.13
N GLY A 97 14.77 -12.81 -2.39
CA GLY A 97 14.60 -13.78 -3.47
C GLY A 97 13.29 -14.58 -3.43
N ASN A 98 12.24 -14.04 -2.79
CA ASN A 98 10.93 -14.70 -2.75
C ASN A 98 10.33 -14.82 -4.17
N ARG A 99 9.79 -16.00 -4.50
CA ARG A 99 9.28 -16.31 -5.85
C ARG A 99 7.88 -15.73 -6.12
N ASP A 100 7.12 -15.43 -5.08
CA ASP A 100 5.73 -14.96 -5.14
C ASP A 100 5.61 -13.44 -5.29
N VAL A 101 6.73 -12.71 -5.30
CA VAL A 101 6.80 -11.25 -5.46
C VAL A 101 5.97 -10.76 -6.65
N LYS A 102 5.95 -11.50 -7.76
CA LYS A 102 5.17 -11.13 -8.96
C LYS A 102 3.66 -11.19 -8.69
N ILE A 103 3.20 -12.16 -7.90
CA ILE A 103 1.79 -12.34 -7.55
C ILE A 103 1.36 -11.18 -6.65
N TYR A 104 2.11 -10.94 -5.57
CA TYR A 104 1.82 -9.83 -4.65
C TYR A 104 1.87 -8.47 -5.35
N SER A 105 2.88 -8.22 -6.18
CA SER A 105 3.00 -6.97 -6.96
C SER A 105 1.76 -6.71 -7.82
N SER A 106 1.26 -7.74 -8.50
CA SER A 106 0.06 -7.61 -9.34
C SER A 106 -1.18 -7.25 -8.52
N LYS A 107 -1.33 -7.88 -7.34
CA LYS A 107 -2.44 -7.61 -6.42
C LYS A 107 -2.38 -6.21 -5.82
N ILE A 108 -1.19 -5.77 -5.41
CA ILE A 108 -0.97 -4.42 -4.86
C ILE A 108 -1.29 -3.36 -5.93
N ASP A 109 -0.90 -3.55 -7.18
CA ASP A 109 -1.22 -2.61 -8.27
C ASP A 109 -2.73 -2.51 -8.56
N GLU A 110 -3.47 -3.61 -8.45
CA GLU A 110 -4.94 -3.62 -8.56
C GLU A 110 -5.56 -2.78 -7.43
N LEU A 111 -5.16 -3.04 -6.18
CA LEU A 111 -5.67 -2.32 -5.01
C LEU A 111 -5.30 -0.83 -5.05
N ARG A 112 -4.07 -0.52 -5.45
CA ARG A 112 -3.58 0.85 -5.67
C ARG A 112 -4.41 1.59 -6.70
N SER A 113 -4.75 0.93 -7.79
CA SER A 113 -5.62 1.52 -8.80
C SER A 113 -6.99 1.87 -8.23
N ARG A 114 -7.62 0.96 -7.48
CA ARG A 114 -8.92 1.20 -6.83
C ARG A 114 -8.85 2.33 -5.81
N ALA A 115 -7.83 2.34 -4.96
CA ALA A 115 -7.64 3.37 -3.94
C ALA A 115 -7.51 4.77 -4.57
N TYR A 116 -6.69 4.91 -5.62
CA TYR A 116 -6.54 6.20 -6.31
C TYR A 116 -7.80 6.63 -7.08
N MET A 117 -8.59 5.70 -7.63
CA MET A 117 -9.89 6.02 -8.19
C MET A 117 -10.82 6.62 -7.14
N MET A 118 -10.91 6.01 -5.95
CA MET A 118 -11.73 6.52 -4.85
C MET A 118 -11.29 7.90 -4.38
N CYS A 119 -9.98 8.14 -4.27
CA CYS A 119 -9.46 9.48 -3.95
C CYS A 119 -9.86 10.52 -5.01
N ALA A 120 -9.73 10.19 -6.30
CA ALA A 120 -10.15 11.08 -7.38
C ALA A 120 -11.66 11.36 -7.35
N GLU A 121 -12.50 10.37 -7.03
CA GLU A 121 -13.94 10.58 -6.85
C GLU A 121 -14.26 11.49 -5.66
N HIS A 122 -13.56 11.33 -4.54
CA HIS A 122 -13.73 12.17 -3.37
C HIS A 122 -13.36 13.63 -3.65
N GLU A 123 -12.22 13.86 -4.31
CA GLU A 123 -11.81 15.19 -4.73
C GLU A 123 -12.80 15.79 -5.75
N LEU A 124 -13.36 14.99 -6.66
CA LEU A 124 -14.39 15.46 -7.58
C LEU A 124 -15.67 15.89 -6.85
N LYS A 125 -16.09 15.20 -5.79
CA LYS A 125 -17.18 15.66 -4.92
C LYS A 125 -16.84 16.99 -4.25
N THR A 126 -15.60 17.12 -3.77
CA THR A 126 -15.09 18.37 -3.18
C THR A 126 -15.18 19.53 -4.16
N VAL A 127 -14.84 19.32 -5.46
CA VAL A 127 -15.03 20.34 -6.52
C VAL A 127 -16.48 20.83 -6.55
N TYR A 128 -17.45 19.92 -6.58
CA TYR A 128 -18.87 20.32 -6.62
C TYR A 128 -19.29 21.11 -5.38
N GLU A 129 -18.80 20.74 -4.20
CA GLU A 129 -19.12 21.44 -2.95
C GLU A 129 -18.56 22.87 -2.93
N VAL A 130 -17.33 23.07 -3.37
CA VAL A 130 -16.74 24.42 -3.45
C VAL A 130 -17.40 25.26 -4.55
N LEU A 131 -17.79 24.65 -5.67
CA LEU A 131 -18.54 25.34 -6.73
C LEU A 131 -19.93 25.79 -6.27
N LYS A 132 -20.63 24.99 -5.45
CA LYS A 132 -21.91 25.41 -4.84
C LYS A 132 -21.76 26.67 -3.98
N ARG A 133 -20.58 26.88 -3.40
CA ARG A 133 -20.24 28.07 -2.60
C ARG A 133 -19.74 29.24 -3.45
N GLY A 134 -19.65 29.08 -4.78
CA GLY A 134 -19.12 30.09 -5.69
C GLY A 134 -17.59 30.24 -5.67
N ASP A 135 -16.87 29.35 -4.96
CA ASP A 135 -15.41 29.42 -4.86
C ASP A 135 -14.73 28.71 -6.03
N TYR A 136 -14.67 29.42 -7.16
CA TYR A 136 -14.04 28.93 -8.38
C TYR A 136 -12.52 28.78 -8.26
N SER A 137 -11.87 29.49 -7.33
CA SER A 137 -10.43 29.38 -7.11
C SER A 137 -10.11 28.07 -6.39
N ALA A 138 -10.84 27.77 -5.31
CA ALA A 138 -10.73 26.49 -4.62
C ALA A 138 -11.05 25.31 -5.54
N ALA A 139 -12.07 25.43 -6.40
CA ALA A 139 -12.38 24.40 -7.40
C ALA A 139 -11.19 24.08 -8.31
N ARG A 140 -10.46 25.11 -8.77
CA ARG A 140 -9.28 24.94 -9.61
C ARG A 140 -8.13 24.26 -8.88
N ALA A 141 -7.89 24.60 -7.62
CA ALA A 141 -6.84 23.98 -6.81
C ALA A 141 -7.07 22.48 -6.62
N VAL A 142 -8.33 22.05 -6.52
CA VAL A 142 -8.71 20.64 -6.36
C VAL A 142 -8.42 19.82 -7.64
N PHE A 143 -8.54 20.41 -8.84
CA PHE A 143 -8.29 19.69 -10.10
C PHE A 143 -6.88 19.10 -10.16
N SER A 144 -5.86 19.82 -9.69
CA SER A 144 -4.49 19.32 -9.67
C SER A 144 -4.33 18.08 -8.80
N ARG A 145 -5.09 17.97 -7.70
CA ARG A 145 -5.10 16.76 -6.86
C ARG A 145 -5.77 15.58 -7.57
N ILE A 146 -6.89 15.82 -8.24
CA ILE A 146 -7.56 14.79 -9.05
C ILE A 146 -6.63 14.26 -10.14
N GLU A 147 -5.97 15.16 -10.88
CA GLU A 147 -5.01 14.80 -11.92
C GLU A 147 -3.83 14.01 -11.35
N ASN A 148 -3.33 14.38 -10.17
CA ASN A 148 -2.28 13.63 -9.47
C ASN A 148 -2.70 12.18 -9.22
N TYR A 149 -3.89 11.96 -8.64
CA TYR A 149 -4.40 10.60 -8.39
C TYR A 149 -4.60 9.81 -9.69
N ILE A 150 -5.18 10.42 -10.72
CA ILE A 150 -5.38 9.77 -12.03
C ILE A 150 -4.06 9.34 -12.66
N ASN A 151 -3.01 10.16 -12.52
CA ASN A 151 -1.70 9.89 -13.08
C ASN A 151 -0.92 8.84 -12.27
N ARG A 152 -1.19 8.73 -10.96
CA ARG A 152 -0.61 7.72 -10.07
C ARG A 152 -1.26 6.34 -10.15
N ILE A 153 -2.48 6.22 -10.69
CA ILE A 153 -3.06 4.91 -11.01
C ILE A 153 -2.08 4.17 -11.94
N PRO A 154 -1.47 3.05 -11.46
CA PRO A 154 -0.43 2.34 -12.18
C PRO A 154 -0.81 2.11 -13.63
N ARG A 155 0.15 2.32 -14.53
CA ARG A 155 0.07 1.70 -15.85
C ARG A 155 0.33 0.22 -15.59
N LEU A 156 -0.74 -0.55 -15.35
CA LEU A 156 -0.66 -2.01 -15.38
C LEU A 156 -0.01 -2.35 -16.71
N THR A 157 1.26 -2.74 -16.68
CA THR A 157 2.11 -2.80 -17.86
C THR A 157 1.50 -3.79 -18.84
N SER A 158 1.00 -3.25 -19.95
CA SER A 158 0.64 -3.92 -21.21
C SER A 158 -0.38 -5.07 -21.12
N SER A 159 -1.55 -4.87 -21.72
CA SER A 159 -2.71 -5.78 -21.92
C SER A 159 -3.75 -5.96 -20.79
N LYS A 160 -3.45 -5.56 -19.55
CA LYS A 160 -4.36 -5.78 -18.39
C LYS A 160 -4.73 -4.51 -17.64
N ILE A 161 -5.03 -3.40 -18.31
CA ILE A 161 -5.77 -2.32 -17.63
C ILE A 161 -7.24 -2.76 -17.63
N PRO A 162 -7.85 -3.05 -16.47
CA PRO A 162 -9.29 -3.29 -16.40
C PRO A 162 -10.03 -2.17 -17.14
N PRO A 163 -10.93 -2.49 -18.09
CA PRO A 163 -11.67 -1.50 -18.86
C PRO A 163 -12.28 -0.39 -18.00
N GLU A 164 -12.71 -0.73 -16.79
CA GLU A 164 -13.29 0.16 -15.80
C GLU A 164 -12.34 1.29 -15.41
N ILE A 165 -11.03 1.02 -15.27
CA ILE A 165 -10.03 2.05 -14.95
C ILE A 165 -9.88 3.03 -16.12
N LYS A 166 -9.79 2.50 -17.35
CA LYS A 166 -9.62 3.32 -18.54
C LYS A 166 -10.84 4.23 -18.75
N GLU A 167 -12.02 3.67 -18.59
CA GLU A 167 -13.29 4.40 -18.64
C GLU A 167 -13.38 5.45 -17.54
N PHE A 168 -13.00 5.11 -16.31
CA PHE A 168 -12.94 6.04 -15.19
C PHE A 168 -12.04 7.24 -15.50
N LYS A 169 -10.80 7.01 -15.95
CA LYS A 169 -9.87 8.10 -16.29
C LYS A 169 -10.46 9.02 -17.35
N LYS A 170 -11.13 8.46 -18.38
CA LYS A 170 -11.79 9.24 -19.43
C LYS A 170 -12.94 10.06 -18.84
N LYS A 171 -13.82 9.42 -18.06
CA LYS A 171 -14.99 10.06 -17.44
C LYS A 171 -14.57 11.23 -16.55
N VAL A 172 -13.62 11.04 -15.64
CA VAL A 172 -13.18 12.10 -14.73
C VAL A 172 -12.50 13.24 -15.50
N ARG A 173 -11.68 12.95 -16.51
CA ARG A 173 -11.06 14.01 -17.33
C ARG A 173 -12.10 14.82 -18.12
N SER A 174 -13.06 14.14 -18.75
CA SER A 174 -14.17 14.81 -19.45
C SER A 174 -14.98 15.67 -18.49
N GLU A 175 -15.23 15.19 -17.28
CA GLU A 175 -15.96 15.93 -16.25
C GLU A 175 -15.20 17.19 -15.80
N ILE A 176 -13.89 17.07 -15.54
CA ILE A 176 -13.04 18.22 -15.20
C ILE A 176 -13.07 19.27 -16.31
N GLU A 177 -12.95 18.87 -17.57
CA GLU A 177 -12.98 19.82 -18.70
C GLU A 177 -14.36 20.49 -18.87
N ARG A 178 -15.45 19.74 -18.68
CA ARG A 178 -16.80 20.30 -18.63
C ARG A 178 -16.90 21.40 -17.57
N ILE A 179 -16.49 21.09 -16.35
CA ILE A 179 -16.51 22.03 -15.22
C ILE A 179 -15.61 23.25 -15.52
N LYS A 180 -14.38 23.05 -16.01
CA LYS A 180 -13.48 24.17 -16.37
C LYS A 180 -14.14 25.11 -17.39
N ASN A 181 -14.85 24.58 -18.38
CA ASN A 181 -15.56 25.38 -19.38
C ASN A 181 -16.75 26.14 -18.78
N ASP A 182 -17.51 25.52 -17.88
CA ASP A 182 -18.61 26.18 -17.18
C ASP A 182 -18.12 27.33 -16.30
N ILE A 183 -16.98 27.16 -15.62
CA ILE A 183 -16.33 28.23 -14.85
C ILE A 183 -15.91 29.40 -15.76
N LYS A 184 -15.38 29.11 -16.96
CA LYS A 184 -14.97 30.15 -17.92
C LYS A 184 -16.15 30.99 -18.40
N LYS A 185 -17.33 30.38 -18.61
CA LYS A 185 -18.55 31.07 -19.06
C LYS A 185 -19.18 31.98 -18.00
N LYS A 186 -18.83 31.81 -16.73
CA LYS A 186 -19.36 32.60 -15.60
C LYS A 186 -18.46 33.78 -15.19
N ARG A 187 -17.33 33.98 -15.88
CA ARG A 187 -16.47 35.17 -15.78
C ARG A 187 -16.78 36.11 -16.93
#